data_AF-A0A7X1Z6J7-F1
#
_entry.id   AF-A0A7X1Z6J7-F1
#
_cell.length_a   1.000
_cell.length_b   1.000
_cell.length_c   1.000
_cell.angle_alpha   90.00
_cell.angle_beta   90.00
_cell.angle_gamma   90.00
#
_symmetry.space_group_name_H-M   'P 1'
#
loop_
_entity.id
_entity.type
_entity.pdbx_description
1 polymer ?
#
loop_
_entity_poly.entity_id
_entity_poly.type
_entity_poly.pdbx_seq_one_letter_code
_entity_poly.pdbx_strand_id
1 'polypeptide(L)'
;MTNENLQLSVLEILLKDPSSESPRLDIHAKTFNQRKLIRKLHARITVYEHLEIEANVAELREAKVTIQQLSEAEVNTLIEDILVAYGKK
;
A
#
# COMPACT_ATOMS: atom_id res chain seq x y z
N MET A 1 13.47 -2.14 4.62
CA MET A 1 12.57 -2.61 3.55
C MET A 1 13.22 -2.65 2.16
N THR A 2 12.99 -3.71 1.37
CA THR A 2 13.36 -3.79 -0.06
C THR A 2 12.32 -3.07 -0.94
N ASN A 3 12.66 -2.74 -2.19
CA ASN A 3 11.70 -2.11 -3.11
C ASN A 3 10.48 -3.02 -3.39
N GLU A 4 10.71 -4.33 -3.52
CA GLU A 4 9.63 -5.32 -3.69
C GLU A 4 8.66 -5.34 -2.49
N ASN A 5 9.18 -5.30 -1.26
CA ASN A 5 8.34 -5.28 -0.05
C ASN A 5 7.53 -3.97 0.05
N LEU A 6 8.10 -2.85 -0.39
CA LEU A 6 7.37 -1.58 -0.48
C LEU A 6 6.24 -1.68 -1.51
N GLN A 7 6.53 -2.21 -2.70
CA GLN A 7 5.54 -2.39 -3.77
C GLN A 7 4.39 -3.30 -3.34
N LEU A 8 4.69 -4.42 -2.65
CA LEU A 8 3.68 -5.32 -2.10
C LEU A 8 2.81 -4.61 -1.06
N SER A 9 3.42 -3.89 -0.12
CA SER A 9 2.69 -3.13 0.90
C SER A 9 1.75 -2.09 0.28
N VAL A 10 2.21 -1.38 -0.76
CA VAL A 10 1.38 -0.39 -1.47
C VAL A 10 0.29 -1.08 -2.28
N LEU A 11 0.58 -2.19 -2.95
CA LEU A 11 -0.42 -2.98 -3.68
C LEU A 11 -1.56 -3.41 -2.76
N GLU A 12 -1.26 -3.95 -1.57
CA GLU A 12 -2.29 -4.34 -0.59
C GLU A 12 -3.24 -3.19 -0.22
N ILE A 13 -2.74 -1.96 -0.21
CA ILE A 13 -3.52 -0.75 0.08
C ILE A 13 -4.37 -0.30 -1.12
N LEU A 14 -3.89 -0.57 -2.34
CA LEU A 14 -4.59 -0.25 -3.59
C LEU A 14 -5.68 -1.28 -3.93
N LEU A 15 -5.70 -2.45 -3.29
CA LEU A 15 -6.73 -3.46 -3.46
C LEU A 15 -7.99 -3.13 -2.66
N LYS A 16 -9.17 -3.42 -3.23
CA LYS A 16 -10.47 -3.25 -2.56
C LYS A 16 -10.63 -4.25 -1.41
N ASP A 17 -10.24 -5.50 -1.67
CA ASP A 17 -10.19 -6.59 -0.71
C ASP A 17 -8.98 -7.46 -1.03
N PRO A 18 -7.84 -7.22 -0.36
CA PRO A 18 -6.61 -7.99 -0.60
C PRO A 18 -6.70 -9.45 -0.14
N SER A 19 -7.68 -9.79 0.71
CA SER A 19 -7.90 -11.17 1.20
C SER A 19 -8.84 -11.99 0.32
N SER A 20 -9.45 -11.39 -0.70
CA SER A 20 -10.32 -12.09 -1.66
C SER A 20 -9.56 -13.14 -2.48
N GLU A 21 -10.24 -14.22 -2.91
CA GLU A 21 -9.70 -15.19 -3.87
C GLU A 21 -9.34 -14.56 -5.22
N SER A 22 -10.00 -13.45 -5.57
CA SER A 22 -9.70 -12.65 -6.75
C SER A 22 -9.63 -11.18 -6.36
N PRO A 23 -8.51 -10.73 -5.76
CA PRO A 23 -8.34 -9.34 -5.37
C PRO A 23 -8.44 -8.45 -6.60
N ARG A 24 -9.09 -7.30 -6.44
CA ARG A 24 -9.23 -6.30 -7.51
C ARG A 24 -8.74 -4.96 -7.01
N LEU A 25 -8.18 -4.18 -7.91
CA LEU A 25 -7.85 -2.79 -7.65
C LEU A 25 -9.11 -2.03 -7.21
N ASP A 26 -8.94 -1.17 -6.21
CA ASP A 26 -9.94 -0.17 -5.85
C ASP A 26 -10.23 0.69 -7.09
N ILE A 27 -11.50 0.97 -7.37
CA ILE A 27 -11.92 1.79 -8.52
C ILE A 27 -11.29 3.20 -8.48
N HIS A 28 -10.89 3.64 -7.29
CA HIS A 28 -10.22 4.91 -7.06
C HIS A 28 -8.70 4.79 -6.93
N ALA A 29 -8.10 3.61 -7.17
CA ALA A 29 -6.66 3.40 -6.99
C ALA A 29 -5.81 4.39 -7.80
N LYS A 30 -6.26 4.77 -9.01
CA LYS A 30 -5.62 5.79 -9.86
C LYS A 30 -5.63 7.21 -9.27
N THR A 31 -6.48 7.48 -8.29
CA THR A 31 -6.57 8.79 -7.62
C THR A 31 -5.92 8.78 -6.25
N PHE A 32 -5.17 7.73 -5.91
CA PHE A 32 -4.42 7.72 -4.65
C PHE A 32 -3.22 8.64 -4.80
N ASN A 33 -2.94 9.36 -3.73
CA ASN A 33 -1.76 10.17 -3.58
C ASN A 33 -1.07 9.78 -2.28
N GLN A 34 0.13 10.33 -2.05
CA GLN A 34 0.93 10.08 -0.86
C GLN A 34 0.13 10.21 0.44
N ARG A 35 -0.64 11.30 0.60
CA ARG A 35 -1.43 11.53 1.80
C ARG A 35 -2.50 10.45 2.02
N LYS A 36 -3.19 10.01 0.96
CA LYS A 36 -4.20 8.96 1.04
C LYS A 36 -3.58 7.59 1.34
N LEU A 37 -2.42 7.28 0.75
CA LEU A 37 -1.66 6.07 1.08
C LEU A 37 -1.26 6.02 2.55
N ILE A 38 -0.65 7.10 3.07
CA ILE A 38 -0.24 7.18 4.48
C ILE A 38 -1.44 6.99 5.42
N ARG A 39 -2.59 7.60 5.12
CA ARG A 39 -3.82 7.42 5.92
C ARG A 39 -4.30 5.97 5.92
N LYS A 40 -4.33 5.32 4.75
CA LYS A 40 -4.76 3.91 4.65
C LYS A 40 -3.76 2.95 5.30
N LEU A 41 -2.46 3.16 5.13
CA LEU A 41 -1.41 2.42 5.82
C LEU A 41 -1.58 2.55 7.34
N HIS A 42 -1.79 3.76 7.84
CA HIS A 42 -2.01 3.98 9.26
C HIS A 42 -3.27 3.26 9.78
N ALA A 43 -4.39 3.33 9.06
CA ALA A 43 -5.60 2.61 9.45
C ALA A 43 -5.39 1.09 9.49
N ARG A 44 -4.65 0.52 8.53
CA ARG A 44 -4.35 -0.92 8.49
C ARG A 44 -3.42 -1.35 9.62
N ILE A 45 -2.38 -0.54 9.91
CA ILE A 45 -1.50 -0.73 11.07
C ILE A 45 -2.33 -0.79 12.35
N THR A 46 -3.22 0.18 12.58
CA THR A 46 -4.07 0.23 13.77
C THR A 46 -4.97 -1.01 13.88
N VAL A 47 -5.55 -1.47 12.78
CA VAL A 47 -6.35 -2.70 12.77
C VAL A 47 -5.50 -3.91 13.15
N TYR A 48 -4.30 -4.08 12.59
CA TYR A 48 -3.43 -5.21 12.90
C TYR A 48 -2.84 -5.16 14.31
N GLU A 49 -2.56 -3.97 14.82
CA GLU A 49 -2.19 -3.78 16.23
C GLU A 49 -3.32 -4.23 17.16
N HIS A 50 -4.57 -3.91 16.85
CA HIS A 50 -5.73 -4.38 17.62
C HIS A 50 -5.96 -5.90 17.52
N LEU A 51 -5.54 -6.53 16.42
CA LEU A 51 -5.65 -7.97 16.19
C LEU A 51 -4.41 -8.76 16.63
N GLU A 52 -3.42 -8.09 17.23
CA GLU A 52 -2.15 -8.69 17.67
C GLU A 52 -1.36 -9.41 16.54
N ILE A 53 -1.48 -8.92 15.29
CA ILE A 53 -0.77 -9.45 14.12
C ILE A 53 0.58 -8.72 13.98
N GLU A 54 1.56 -9.07 14.81
CA GLU A 54 2.83 -8.34 14.93
C GLU A 54 3.67 -8.31 13.65
N ALA A 55 3.78 -9.43 12.93
CA ALA A 55 4.66 -9.54 11.75
C ALA A 55 4.30 -8.52 10.67
N ASN A 56 3.00 -8.33 10.41
CA ASN A 56 2.50 -7.42 9.39
C ASN A 56 2.58 -5.95 9.83
N VAL A 57 2.60 -5.67 11.14
CA VAL A 57 2.67 -4.29 11.65
C VAL A 57 4.04 -3.67 11.41
N ALA A 58 5.14 -4.43 11.59
CA ALA A 58 6.49 -3.91 11.39
C ALA A 58 6.72 -3.47 9.93
N GLU A 59 6.36 -4.32 8.96
CA GLU A 59 6.52 -4.02 7.54
C GLU A 59 5.65 -2.84 7.10
N LEU A 60 4.39 -2.77 7.54
CA LEU A 60 3.52 -1.65 7.22
C LEU A 60 4.00 -0.33 7.84
N ARG A 61 4.61 -0.38 9.03
CA ARG A 61 5.23 0.80 9.66
C ARG A 61 6.44 1.26 8.87
N GLU A 62 7.33 0.36 8.45
CA GLU A 62 8.44 0.69 7.55
C GLU A 62 7.92 1.29 6.24
N ALA A 63 6.90 0.69 5.62
CA ALA A 63 6.28 1.20 4.40
C ALA A 63 5.73 2.61 4.58
N LYS A 64 5.05 2.88 5.69
CA LYS A 64 4.55 4.23 6.01
C LYS A 64 5.69 5.24 6.11
N VAL A 65 6.78 4.89 6.81
CA VAL A 65 7.94 5.78 6.97
C VAL A 65 8.62 6.04 5.62
N THR A 66 8.83 5.00 4.81
CA THR A 66 9.41 5.16 3.47
C THR A 66 8.53 6.05 2.59
N ILE A 67 7.21 5.81 2.54
CA ILE A 67 6.28 6.65 1.76
C ILE A 67 6.29 8.10 2.26
N GLN A 68 6.49 8.36 3.55
CA GLN A 68 6.61 9.72 4.10
C GLN A 68 7.89 10.44 3.67
N GLN A 69 8.95 9.71 3.33
CA GLN A 69 10.24 10.26 2.92
C GLN A 69 10.33 10.51 1.41
N LEU A 70 9.53 9.81 0.62
CA LEU A 70 9.46 10.01 -0.83
C LEU A 70 8.78 11.34 -1.17
N SER A 71 9.17 11.91 -2.31
CA SER A 71 8.43 13.01 -2.93
C SER A 71 7.09 12.55 -3.48
N GLU A 72 6.15 13.49 -3.66
CA GLU A 72 4.85 13.16 -4.24
C GLU A 72 4.97 12.57 -5.66
N ALA A 73 5.95 13.03 -6.45
CA ALA A 73 6.24 12.50 -7.76
C ALA A 73 6.70 11.03 -7.71
N GLU A 74 7.63 10.70 -6.81
CA GLU A 74 8.11 9.32 -6.63
C GLU A 74 6.99 8.37 -6.19
N VAL A 75 6.11 8.84 -5.30
CA VAL A 75 4.94 8.06 -4.88
C VAL A 75 3.95 7.85 -6.03
N ASN A 76 3.72 8.87 -6.85
CA ASN A 76 2.83 8.74 -8.01
C ASN A 76 3.39 7.75 -9.03
N THR A 77 4.71 7.81 -9.31
CA THR A 77 5.39 6.82 -10.16
C THR A 77 5.25 5.41 -9.59
N LEU A 78 5.49 5.23 -8.29
CA LEU A 78 5.33 3.93 -7.62
C LEU A 78 3.90 3.36 -7.77
N ILE A 79 2.88 4.20 -7.58
CA ILE A 79 1.48 3.80 -7.77
C ILE A 79 1.25 3.40 -9.24
N GLU A 80 1.71 4.22 -10.19
CA GLU A 80 1.52 3.95 -11.61
C GLU A 80 2.18 2.64 -12.04
N ASP A 81 3.42 2.39 -11.61
CA ASP A 81 4.14 1.13 -11.86
C ASP A 81 3.36 -0.08 -11.36
N ILE A 82 2.82 -0.01 -10.14
CA ILE A 82 2.00 -1.07 -9.56
C ILE A 82 0.71 -1.27 -10.36
N LEU A 83 0.03 -0.19 -10.73
CA LEU A 83 -1.21 -0.25 -11.51
C LEU A 83 -0.99 -0.83 -12.90
N VAL A 84 0.10 -0.49 -13.56
CA VAL A 84 0.47 -1.04 -14.87
C VAL A 84 0.85 -2.52 -14.77
N ALA A 85 1.60 -2.91 -13.75
CA ALA A 85 2.00 -4.30 -13.54
C ALA A 85 0.79 -5.20 -13.19
N TYR A 86 -0.09 -4.72 -12.31
CA TYR A 86 -1.25 -5.49 -11.84
C TYR A 86 -2.43 -5.47 -12.82
N GLY A 87 -2.70 -4.31 -13.44
CA GLY A 87 -3.83 -4.11 -14.36
C GLY A 87 -3.64 -4.74 -15.75
N LYS A 88 -2.45 -5.28 -16.05
CA LYS A 88 -2.20 -6.08 -17.27
C LYS A 88 -2.65 -7.55 -17.14
N LYS A 89 -3.19 -7.97 -16.00
CA LYS A 89 -3.77 -9.30 -15.79
C LYS A 89 -5.24 -9.36 -16.19
#